data_AF-A0A0J9VB59-F1
#
_entry.id   AF-A0A0J9VB59-F1
#
_cell.length_a   1.000
_cell.length_b   1.000
_cell.length_c   1.000
_cell.angle_alpha   90.00
_cell.angle_beta   90.00
_cell.angle_gamma   90.00
#
_symmetry.space_group_name_H-M   'P 1'
#
loop_
_entity.id
_entity.type
_entity.pdbx_description
1 polymer ?
#
loop_
_entity_poly.entity_id
_entity_poly.type
_entity_poly.pdbx_seq_one_letter_code
_entity_poly.pdbx_strand_id
1 'polypeptide(L)'
;MDKLIDLYKTFNDIKSNENCNCVSQCVTLYNNYLKLCHNDKDQEFCNELERFRYKYEDRVAPLNCVGVPKTLESTRPFDSFVILLPFTIILMTTFISFILYKVDKNFN
;
A
#
# COMPACT_ATOMS: atom_id res chain seq x y z
N MET A 1 17.77 1.16 11.86
CA MET A 1 18.71 1.25 10.72
C MET A 1 19.09 -0.12 10.17
N ASP A 2 19.54 -1.07 10.99
CA ASP A 2 20.10 -2.37 10.54
C ASP A 2 19.15 -3.21 9.66
N LYS A 3 17.85 -3.21 9.96
CA LYS A 3 16.83 -3.94 9.19
C LYS A 3 16.73 -3.50 7.73
N LEU A 4 16.81 -2.19 7.48
CA LEU A 4 16.81 -1.61 6.12
C LEU A 4 18.09 -1.97 5.37
N ILE A 5 19.23 -2.00 6.06
CA ILE A 5 20.52 -2.38 5.48
C ILE A 5 20.45 -3.79 4.91
N ASP A 6 19.87 -4.74 5.66
CA ASP A 6 19.74 -6.12 5.19
C ASP A 6 18.80 -6.24 3.98
N LEU A 7 17.68 -5.51 3.97
CA LEU A 7 16.78 -5.45 2.81
C LEU A 7 17.50 -4.98 1.55
N TYR A 8 18.23 -3.86 1.66
CA TYR A 8 18.96 -3.27 0.54
C TYR A 8 20.12 -4.15 0.07
N LYS A 9 20.81 -4.85 0.98
CA LYS A 9 21.83 -5.84 0.61
C LYS A 9 21.24 -6.97 -0.22
N THR A 10 20.18 -7.64 0.27
CA THR A 10 19.50 -8.72 -0.45
C THR A 10 18.96 -8.24 -1.80
N PHE A 11 18.43 -7.02 -1.86
CA PHE A 11 17.94 -6.43 -3.10
C PHE A 11 19.07 -6.14 -4.10
N ASN A 12 20.21 -5.62 -3.63
CA ASN A 12 21.36 -5.32 -4.49
C ASN A 12 22.00 -6.59 -5.07
N ASP A 13 21.94 -7.70 -4.34
CA ASP A 13 22.42 -9.02 -4.78
C ASP A 13 21.55 -9.67 -5.87
N ILE A 14 20.40 -9.06 -6.23
CA ILE A 14 19.62 -9.45 -7.40
C ILE A 14 20.44 -9.15 -8.67
N LYS A 15 21.27 -10.10 -9.10
CA LYS A 15 21.94 -10.04 -10.39
C LYS A 15 20.89 -9.95 -11.49
N SER A 16 21.06 -8.97 -12.37
CA SER A 16 20.22 -8.75 -13.54
C SER A 16 20.07 -10.07 -14.31
N ASN A 17 18.82 -10.55 -14.42
CA ASN A 17 18.29 -11.64 -15.25
C ASN A 17 18.01 -13.03 -14.67
N GLU A 18 18.51 -13.48 -13.50
CA GLU A 18 18.36 -14.93 -13.20
C GLU A 18 18.00 -15.32 -11.76
N ASN A 19 18.05 -14.42 -10.78
CA ASN A 19 17.90 -14.86 -9.39
C ASN A 19 16.51 -14.61 -8.79
N CYS A 20 15.50 -15.29 -9.33
CA CYS A 20 14.12 -15.24 -8.78
C CYS A 20 14.02 -15.67 -7.32
N ASN A 21 14.98 -16.46 -6.83
CA ASN A 21 15.08 -16.82 -5.42
C ASN A 21 15.41 -15.59 -4.56
N CYS A 22 16.35 -14.74 -4.99
CA CYS A 22 16.63 -13.47 -4.29
C CYS A 22 15.42 -12.53 -4.29
N VAL A 23 14.67 -12.48 -5.41
CA VAL A 23 13.45 -11.67 -5.47
C VAL A 23 12.40 -12.18 -4.47
N SER A 24 12.19 -13.49 -4.39
CA SER A 24 11.29 -14.11 -3.42
C SER A 24 11.70 -13.85 -1.96
N GLN A 25 13.00 -13.95 -1.65
CA GLN A 25 13.54 -13.59 -0.34
C GLN A 25 13.32 -12.11 -0.01
N CYS A 26 13.50 -11.25 -1.01
CA CYS A 26 13.26 -9.81 -0.88
C CYS A 26 11.80 -9.50 -0.54
N VAL A 27 10.85 -10.16 -1.20
CA VAL A 27 9.40 -10.06 -0.89
C VAL A 27 9.12 -10.53 0.55
N THR A 28 9.73 -11.64 0.95
CA THR A 28 9.55 -12.20 2.29
C THR A 28 10.04 -11.23 3.37
N LEU A 29 11.23 -10.66 3.19
CA LEU A 29 11.79 -9.65 4.10
C LEU A 29 10.91 -8.38 4.13
N TYR A 30 10.50 -7.90 2.96
CA TYR A 30 9.61 -6.74 2.85
C TYR A 30 8.32 -6.94 3.64
N ASN A 31 7.64 -8.07 3.48
CA ASN A 31 6.38 -8.34 4.18
C ASN A 31 6.53 -8.41 5.71
N ASN A 32 7.66 -8.92 6.20
CA ASN A 32 7.96 -8.91 7.63
C ASN A 32 8.18 -7.47 8.14
N TYR A 33 8.85 -6.64 7.35
CA TYR A 33 9.11 -5.24 7.66
C TYR A 33 7.85 -4.36 7.52
N LEU A 34 6.93 -4.71 6.63
CA LEU A 34 5.63 -4.07 6.50
C LEU A 34 4.81 -4.26 7.79
N LYS A 35 4.78 -5.48 8.33
CA LYS A 35 4.13 -5.75 9.63
C LYS A 35 4.76 -4.94 10.76
N LEU A 36 6.08 -4.80 10.77
CA LEU A 36 6.77 -3.95 11.75
C LEU A 36 6.41 -2.48 11.56
N CYS A 37 6.41 -1.96 10.34
CA CYS A 37 5.99 -0.59 10.05
C CYS A 37 4.55 -0.30 10.52
N HIS A 38 3.63 -1.26 10.38
CA HIS A 38 2.26 -1.08 10.86
C HIS A 38 2.13 -1.18 12.39
N ASN A 39 3.03 -1.89 13.07
CA ASN A 39 3.01 -2.08 14.52
C ASN A 39 3.80 -1.01 15.27
N ASP A 40 4.93 -0.57 14.71
CA ASP A 40 5.88 0.37 15.28
C ASP A 40 5.67 1.73 14.59
N LYS A 41 5.41 2.80 15.35
CA LYS A 41 5.12 4.13 14.78
C LYS A 41 6.37 4.86 14.26
N ASP A 42 7.40 4.12 13.83
CA ASP A 42 8.60 4.67 13.23
C ASP A 42 8.29 5.11 11.79
N GLN A 43 7.88 6.38 11.67
CA GLN A 43 7.52 6.99 10.39
C GLN A 43 8.70 7.06 9.42
N GLU A 44 9.92 7.22 9.91
CA GLU A 44 11.12 7.28 9.06
C GLU A 44 11.37 5.91 8.42
N PHE A 45 11.31 4.85 9.23
CA PHE A 45 11.41 3.49 8.76
C PHE A 45 10.34 3.16 7.70
N CYS A 46 9.07 3.46 8.00
CA CYS A 46 7.97 3.25 7.07
C CYS A 46 8.15 4.00 5.74
N ASN A 47 8.58 5.27 5.80
CA ASN A 47 8.80 6.08 4.61
C ASN A 47 9.93 5.53 3.73
N GLU A 48 11.02 5.03 4.33
CA GLU A 48 12.09 4.38 3.58
C GLU A 48 11.67 3.03 3.01
N LEU A 49 10.85 2.27 3.74
CA LEU A 49 10.27 1.03 3.22
C LEU A 49 9.30 1.30 2.05
N GLU A 50 8.54 2.40 2.08
CA GLU A 50 7.73 2.84 0.93
C GLU A 50 8.60 3.19 -0.28
N ARG A 51 9.73 3.88 -0.07
CA ARG A 51 10.67 4.20 -1.15
C ARG A 51 11.27 2.92 -1.74
N PHE A 52 11.55 1.94 -0.89
CA PHE A 52 12.04 0.64 -1.32
C PHE A 52 11.05 -0.06 -2.24
N ARG A 53 9.75 -0.02 -1.92
CA ARG A 53 8.69 -0.60 -2.77
C ARG A 53 8.80 -0.14 -4.22
N TYR A 54 8.91 1.15 -4.46
CA TYR A 54 9.04 1.68 -5.83
C TYR A 54 10.29 1.17 -6.55
N LYS A 55 11.44 1.05 -5.84
CA LYS A 55 12.67 0.49 -6.41
C LYS A 55 12.52 -0.98 -6.77
N TYR A 56 11.83 -1.74 -5.93
CA TYR A 56 11.54 -3.15 -6.18
C TYR A 56 10.67 -3.31 -7.44
N GLU A 57 9.58 -2.55 -7.53
CA GLU A 57 8.63 -2.62 -8.65
C GLU A 57 9.30 -2.30 -9.98
N ASP A 58 10.13 -1.24 -10.02
CA ASP A 58 10.90 -0.86 -11.21
C ASP A 58 11.87 -1.96 -11.66
N ARG A 59 12.61 -2.56 -10.71
CA ARG A 59 13.62 -3.59 -11.03
C ARG A 59 13.03 -4.95 -11.36
N VAL A 60 11.86 -5.29 -10.80
CA VAL A 60 11.21 -6.59 -10.97
C VAL A 60 10.22 -6.61 -12.14
N ALA A 61 9.70 -5.45 -12.56
CA ALA A 61 8.85 -5.33 -13.75
C ALA A 61 9.37 -6.09 -14.99
N PRO A 62 10.67 -5.97 -15.37
CA PRO A 62 11.23 -6.68 -16.53
C PRO A 62 11.60 -8.14 -16.28
N LEU A 63 11.55 -8.65 -15.03
CA LEU A 63 11.98 -10.01 -14.71
C LEU A 63 10.85 -11.04 -14.94
N ASN A 64 11.22 -12.21 -15.47
CA ASN A 64 10.32 -13.35 -15.66
C ASN A 64 10.42 -14.33 -14.49
N CYS A 65 9.97 -13.89 -13.30
CA CYS A 65 9.93 -14.72 -12.10
C CYS A 65 8.52 -15.24 -11.84
N VAL A 66 8.30 -16.52 -12.14
CA VAL A 66 7.01 -17.18 -11.87
C VAL A 66 6.79 -17.30 -10.37
N GLY A 67 5.58 -16.92 -9.91
CA GLY A 67 5.19 -17.02 -8.50
C GLY A 67 5.70 -15.89 -7.60
N VAL A 68 6.35 -14.87 -8.16
CA VAL A 68 6.83 -13.71 -7.42
C VAL A 68 6.00 -12.47 -7.78
N PRO A 69 5.48 -11.72 -6.79
CA PRO A 69 4.66 -10.54 -7.07
C PRO A 69 5.51 -9.42 -7.69
N LYS A 70 4.98 -8.78 -8.74
CA LYS A 70 5.61 -7.61 -9.38
C LYS A 70 5.36 -6.30 -8.63
N THR A 71 4.35 -6.27 -7.78
CA THR A 71 3.97 -5.13 -6.95
C THR A 71 4.00 -5.54 -5.48
N LEU A 72 4.28 -4.60 -4.59
CA LEU A 72 4.22 -4.84 -3.14
C LEU A 72 3.10 -4.00 -2.52
N GLU A 73 2.64 -4.39 -1.34
CA GLU A 73 1.68 -3.59 -0.58
C GLU A 73 2.34 -2.29 -0.09
N SER A 74 1.59 -1.19 -0.12
CA SER A 74 2.08 0.09 0.41
C SER A 74 2.18 0.03 1.94
N THR A 75 3.21 0.67 2.48
CA THR A 75 3.36 0.94 3.91
C THR A 75 2.41 2.01 4.41
N ARG A 76 1.84 2.79 3.49
CA ARG A 76 0.86 3.81 3.82
C ARG A 76 -0.48 3.10 3.97
N PRO A 77 -1.12 3.18 5.15
CA PRO A 77 -2.47 2.66 5.27
C PRO A 77 -3.35 3.38 4.23
N PHE A 78 -4.28 2.65 3.63
CA PHE A 78 -5.35 3.31 2.89
C PHE A 78 -6.00 4.30 3.84
N ASP A 79 -5.90 5.58 3.48
CA ASP A 79 -6.45 6.62 4.29
C ASP A 79 -7.95 6.37 4.39
N SER A 80 -8.43 5.98 5.58
CA SER A 80 -9.83 5.58 5.77
C SER A 80 -10.77 6.72 5.39
N PHE A 81 -10.28 7.97 5.43
CA PHE A 81 -10.99 9.14 4.92
C PHE A 81 -11.27 9.06 3.42
N VAL A 82 -10.34 8.54 2.61
CA VAL A 82 -10.51 8.39 1.15
C VAL A 82 -11.61 7.37 0.83
N ILE A 83 -11.69 6.28 1.61
CA ILE A 83 -12.72 5.26 1.44
C ILE A 83 -14.08 5.76 1.96
N LEU A 84 -14.10 6.50 3.06
CA LEU A 84 -15.33 6.97 3.70
C LEU A 84 -16.00 8.14 2.95
N LEU A 85 -15.22 8.96 2.23
CA LEU A 85 -15.69 10.13 1.50
C LEU A 85 -16.89 9.86 0.55
N PRO A 86 -16.88 8.83 -0.33
CA PRO A 86 -18.04 8.57 -1.19
C PRO A 86 -19.29 8.17 -0.39
N PHE A 87 -19.14 7.41 0.69
CA PHE A 87 -20.28 6.98 1.52
C PHE A 87 -20.93 8.16 2.25
N THR A 88 -20.14 9.10 2.77
CA THR A 88 -20.69 10.29 3.44
C THR A 88 -21.43 11.19 2.47
N ILE A 89 -20.92 11.37 1.24
CA ILE A 89 -21.59 12.16 0.20
C ILE A 89 -22.95 11.53 -0.17
N ILE A 90 -23.00 10.21 -0.37
CA ILE A 90 -24.25 9.49 -0.67
C ILE A 90 -25.25 9.60 0.50
N LEU A 91 -24.78 9.48 1.74
CA LEU A 91 -25.63 9.60 2.92
C LEU A 91 -26.20 11.03 3.06
N MET A 92 -25.38 12.05 2.86
CA MET A 92 -25.81 13.45 2.94
C MET A 92 -26.83 13.79 1.84
N THR A 93 -26.56 13.37 0.60
CA THR A 93 -27.47 13.61 -0.54
C THR A 93 -28.81 12.90 -0.37
N THR A 94 -28.83 11.66 0.13
CA THR A 94 -30.07 10.94 0.43
C THR A 94 -30.84 11.59 1.58
N PHE A 95 -30.16 12.04 2.64
CA PHE A 95 -30.78 12.72 3.78
C PHE A 95 -31.41 14.06 3.38
N ILE A 96 -30.71 14.87 2.58
CA ILE A 96 -31.22 16.14 2.06
C ILE A 96 -32.45 15.90 1.18
N SER A 97 -32.37 14.93 0.25
CA SER A 97 -33.50 14.57 -0.63
C SER A 97 -34.73 14.14 0.17
N PHE A 98 -34.53 13.35 1.24
CA PHE A 98 -35.62 12.92 2.12
C PHE A 98 -36.28 14.09 2.84
N ILE A 99 -35.50 15.04 3.36
CA ILE A 99 -36.01 16.25 4.01
C ILE A 99 -36.81 17.08 3.00
N LEU A 100 -36.27 17.34 1.81
CA LEU A 100 -36.94 18.12 0.76
C LEU A 100 -38.27 17.48 0.34
N TYR A 101 -38.27 16.18 0.08
CA TYR A 101 -39.48 15.44 -0.26
C TYR A 101 -40.58 15.56 0.81
N LYS A 102 -40.19 15.49 2.09
CA LYS A 102 -41.13 15.64 3.21
C LYS A 102 -41.66 17.08 3.32
N VAL A 103 -40.82 18.08 3.05
CA VAL A 103 -41.22 19.50 3.07
C VAL A 103 -42.22 19.76 1.95
N ASP A 104 -41.93 19.37 0.71
CA ASP A 104 -42.83 19.56 -0.43
C ASP A 104 -44.20 18.91 -0.21
N LYS A 105 -44.23 17.70 0.35
CA LYS A 105 -45.48 17.00 0.69
C LYS A 105 -46.30 17.70 1.77
N ASN A 106 -45.68 18.47 2.67
CA ASN A 106 -46.41 19.21 3.71
C ASN A 106 -46.96 20.54 3.21
N PHE A 107 -46.51 21.04 2.05
CA PHE A 107 -46.96 22.30 1.45
C PHE A 107 -48.00 22.12 0.32
N ASN A 108 -48.36 20.89 -0.02
CA ASN A 108 -49.33 20.54 -1.08
C ASN A 108 -50.49 19.71 -0.54
#